data_AF-A0A3D4NAL5-F1
#
_entry.id   AF-A0A3D4NAL5-F1
#
_cell.length_a   1.000
_cell.length_b   1.000
_cell.length_c   1.000
_cell.angle_alpha   90.00
_cell.angle_beta   90.00
_cell.angle_gamma   90.00
#
_symmetry.space_group_name_H-M   'P 1'
#
loop_
_entity.id
_entity.type
_entity.pdbx_description
1 polymer ?
#
loop_
_entity_poly.entity_id
_entity_poly.type
_entity_poly.pdbx_seq_one_letter_code
_entity_poly.pdbx_strand_id
1 'polypeptide(L)'
;METIANSTWFIPVLIAVMAVGLIGLMFYIIPGLTIIWLAILAYGIVYGFNVWSGILFGIITLLMIGGNLVDNLMMGKEARKTGAGWPSILVALAAGIIGTFVLPPFGGLLFAALAILIFEWIRKKDFKEGLKSTGGILKGCGLSIVVRVLIGMVMIGIWGAWALWIK
;
A
#
# COMPACT_ATOMS: atom_id res chain seq x y z
N MET A 1 -1.92 -17.30 27.52
CA MET A 1 -1.97 -15.95 26.92
C MET A 1 -1.53 -14.89 27.91
N GLU A 2 -1.92 -15.00 29.19
CA GLU A 2 -1.47 -14.11 30.28
C GLU A 2 0.06 -14.00 30.42
N THR A 3 0.81 -15.09 30.19
CA THR A 3 2.29 -15.05 30.21
C THR A 3 2.88 -14.16 29.11
N ILE A 4 2.22 -14.08 27.94
CA ILE A 4 2.65 -13.24 26.82
C ILE A 4 2.20 -11.79 27.06
N ALA A 5 0.97 -11.60 27.54
CA ALA A 5 0.41 -10.28 27.86
C ALA A 5 1.21 -9.52 28.93
N ASN A 6 1.80 -10.25 29.89
CA ASN A 6 2.64 -9.67 30.94
C ASN A 6 4.13 -9.56 30.56
N SER A 7 4.50 -9.99 29.34
CA SER A 7 5.89 -9.93 28.90
C SER A 7 6.28 -8.55 28.40
N THR A 8 7.46 -8.09 28.79
CA THR A 8 7.98 -6.75 28.41
C THR A 8 8.34 -6.64 26.93
N TRP A 9 8.52 -7.78 26.23
CA TRP A 9 8.92 -7.83 24.83
C TRP A 9 7.75 -7.77 23.85
N PHE A 10 6.53 -8.11 24.27
CA PHE A 10 5.39 -8.27 23.36
C PHE A 10 5.02 -6.97 22.64
N ILE A 11 4.87 -5.86 23.39
CA ILE A 11 4.53 -4.55 22.82
C ILE A 11 5.63 -4.03 21.88
N PRO A 12 6.93 -4.03 22.26
CA PRO A 12 8.01 -3.66 21.34
C PRO A 12 8.03 -4.45 20.03
N VAL A 13 7.79 -5.76 20.09
CA VAL A 13 7.75 -6.62 18.91
C VAL A 13 6.59 -6.22 17.98
N LEU A 14 5.40 -5.96 18.53
CA LEU A 14 4.27 -5.50 17.72
C LEU A 14 4.55 -4.17 17.04
N ILE A 15 5.16 -3.21 17.75
CA ILE A 15 5.56 -1.92 17.18
C ILE A 15 6.56 -2.13 16.04
N ALA A 16 7.55 -3.01 16.23
CA ALA A 16 8.52 -3.34 15.18
C ALA A 16 7.85 -3.96 13.95
N VAL A 17 6.92 -4.90 14.13
CA VAL A 17 6.16 -5.51 13.03
C VAL A 17 5.30 -4.47 12.30
N MET A 18 4.62 -3.59 13.02
CA MET A 18 3.84 -2.51 12.42
C MET A 18 4.73 -1.51 11.66
N ALA A 19 5.91 -1.18 12.19
CA ALA A 19 6.89 -0.33 11.51
C ALA A 19 7.41 -0.97 10.21
N VAL A 20 7.72 -2.27 10.25
CA VAL A 20 8.08 -3.04 9.04
C VAL A 20 6.93 -3.07 8.05
N GLY A 21 5.68 -3.24 8.52
CA GLY A 21 4.49 -3.13 7.68
C GLY A 21 4.35 -1.76 7.03
N LEU A 22 4.65 -0.69 7.76
CA LEU A 22 4.57 0.70 7.30
C LEU A 22 5.65 1.01 6.26
N ILE A 23 6.88 0.55 6.46
CA ILE A 23 7.95 0.59 5.45
C ILE A 23 7.56 -0.27 4.24
N GLY A 24 6.93 -1.41 4.50
CA GLY A 24 6.36 -2.31 3.50
C GLY A 24 5.38 -1.61 2.55
N LEU A 25 4.64 -0.60 3.01
CA LEU A 25 3.71 0.17 2.16
C LEU A 25 4.40 0.97 1.05
N MET A 26 5.70 1.25 1.20
CA MET A 26 6.50 1.86 0.13
C MET A 26 6.73 0.88 -1.03
N PHE A 27 6.56 -0.42 -0.78
CA PHE A 27 6.77 -1.49 -1.73
C PHE A 27 5.44 -2.09 -2.17
N TYR A 28 5.12 -2.00 -3.45
CA TYR A 28 3.83 -2.45 -3.99
C TYR A 28 3.54 -3.95 -3.76
N ILE A 29 4.59 -4.77 -3.65
CA ILE A 29 4.49 -6.22 -3.45
C ILE A 29 4.09 -6.60 -2.03
N ILE A 30 4.38 -5.76 -1.04
CA ILE A 30 4.21 -6.11 0.37
C ILE A 30 2.84 -5.59 0.83
N PRO A 31 1.93 -6.45 1.32
CA PRO A 31 0.62 -6.02 1.83
C PRO A 31 0.77 -5.38 3.22
N GLY A 32 1.42 -4.22 3.29
CA GLY A 32 1.80 -3.55 4.55
C GLY A 32 0.62 -3.24 5.46
N LEU A 33 -0.54 -2.87 4.91
CA LEU A 33 -1.77 -2.62 5.69
C LEU A 33 -2.25 -3.89 6.38
N THR A 34 -2.13 -5.03 5.70
CA THR A 34 -2.49 -6.34 6.24
C THR A 34 -1.51 -6.78 7.33
N ILE A 35 -0.21 -6.50 7.18
CA ILE A 35 0.79 -6.77 8.22
C ILE A 35 0.49 -5.96 9.49
N ILE A 36 0.21 -4.66 9.34
CA ILE A 36 -0.19 -3.80 10.47
C ILE A 36 -1.46 -4.34 11.13
N TRP A 37 -2.47 -4.69 10.33
CA TRP A 37 -3.73 -5.26 10.83
C TRP A 37 -3.51 -6.57 11.61
N LEU A 38 -2.66 -7.48 11.10
CA LEU A 38 -2.34 -8.75 11.78
C LEU A 38 -1.65 -8.52 13.13
N ALA A 39 -0.74 -7.54 13.22
CA ALA A 39 -0.11 -7.17 14.48
C ALA A 39 -1.14 -6.65 15.50
N ILE A 40 -2.10 -5.82 15.04
CA ILE A 40 -3.19 -5.31 15.87
C ILE A 40 -4.15 -6.44 16.30
N LEU A 41 -4.44 -7.38 15.41
CA LEU A 41 -5.25 -8.56 15.75
C LEU A 41 -4.55 -9.42 16.80
N ALA A 42 -3.24 -9.65 16.67
CA ALA A 42 -2.47 -10.39 17.66
C ALA A 42 -2.52 -9.72 19.04
N TYR A 43 -2.46 -8.38 19.10
CA TYR A 43 -2.68 -7.62 20.32
C TYR A 43 -4.07 -7.91 20.93
N GLY A 44 -5.13 -7.78 20.13
CA GLY A 44 -6.51 -8.02 20.57
C GLY A 44 -6.79 -9.44 21.02
N ILE A 45 -6.16 -10.43 20.38
CA ILE A 45 -6.25 -11.83 20.80
C ILE A 45 -5.59 -12.01 22.17
N VAL A 46 -4.39 -11.47 22.37
CA VAL A 46 -3.62 -11.66 23.62
C VAL A 46 -4.22 -10.94 24.82
N TYR A 47 -4.67 -9.69 24.64
CA TYR A 47 -5.28 -8.89 25.72
C TYR A 47 -6.80 -9.05 25.83
N GLY A 48 -7.43 -9.66 24.84
CA GLY A 48 -8.88 -9.85 24.78
C GLY A 48 -9.63 -8.67 24.18
N PHE A 49 -10.88 -8.92 23.81
CA PHE A 49 -11.79 -7.92 23.25
C PHE A 49 -12.93 -7.61 24.23
N ASN A 50 -13.06 -6.35 24.56
CA ASN A 50 -14.28 -5.74 25.09
C ASN A 50 -15.08 -5.03 23.95
N VAL A 51 -16.28 -4.54 24.25
CA VAL A 51 -17.14 -3.88 23.24
C VAL A 51 -16.43 -2.72 22.53
N TRP A 52 -15.71 -1.88 23.28
CA TRP A 52 -15.00 -0.71 22.74
C TRP A 52 -13.83 -1.09 21.83
N SER A 53 -12.97 -2.01 22.28
CA SER A 53 -11.87 -2.56 21.49
C SER A 53 -12.34 -3.31 20.24
N GLY A 54 -13.47 -4.02 20.32
CA GLY A 54 -14.11 -4.65 19.17
C GLY A 54 -14.56 -3.63 18.13
N ILE A 55 -15.13 -2.50 18.55
CA ILE A 55 -15.49 -1.39 17.65
C ILE A 55 -14.23 -0.78 17.01
N LEU A 56 -13.19 -0.48 17.81
CA LEU A 56 -11.92 0.05 17.27
C LEU A 56 -11.29 -0.91 16.28
N PHE A 57 -11.27 -2.20 16.57
CA PHE A 57 -10.77 -3.22 15.65
C PHE A 57 -11.62 -3.34 14.38
N GLY A 58 -12.94 -3.21 14.49
CA GLY A 58 -13.84 -3.12 13.34
C GLY A 58 -13.49 -1.94 12.43
N ILE A 59 -13.24 -0.76 12.99
CA ILE A 59 -12.78 0.42 12.25
C ILE A 59 -11.43 0.17 11.57
N ILE A 60 -10.47 -0.42 12.29
CA ILE A 60 -9.14 -0.76 11.74
C ILE A 60 -9.27 -1.77 10.60
N THR A 61 -10.20 -2.73 10.69
CA THR A 61 -10.49 -3.70 9.64
C THR A 61 -11.09 -3.03 8.40
N LEU A 62 -12.02 -2.09 8.59
CA LEU A 62 -12.57 -1.29 7.49
C LEU A 62 -11.50 -0.41 6.83
N LEU A 63 -10.58 0.17 7.61
CA LEU A 63 -9.44 0.93 7.08
C LEU A 63 -8.49 0.05 6.27
N MET A 64 -8.21 -1.17 6.75
CA MET A 64 -7.39 -2.13 6.01
C MET A 64 -8.04 -2.51 4.68
N ILE A 65 -9.33 -2.87 4.68
CA ILE A 65 -10.08 -3.24 3.47
C ILE A 65 -10.17 -2.04 2.53
N GLY A 66 -10.52 -0.87 3.06
CA GLY A 66 -10.64 0.38 2.32
C GLY A 66 -9.33 0.81 1.69
N GLY A 67 -8.21 0.73 2.41
CA GLY A 67 -6.89 1.07 1.91
C GLY A 67 -6.42 0.12 0.79
N ASN A 68 -6.65 -1.19 0.95
CA ASN A 68 -6.35 -2.16 -0.11
C ASN A 68 -7.26 -1.98 -1.34
N LEU A 69 -8.54 -1.64 -1.13
CA LEU A 69 -9.48 -1.34 -2.22
C LEU A 69 -9.10 -0.06 -2.96
N VAL A 70 -8.75 1.01 -2.25
CA VAL A 70 -8.30 2.26 -2.85
C VAL A 70 -7.06 2.03 -3.69
N ASP A 71 -6.14 1.19 -3.24
CA ASP A 71 -4.95 0.82 -4.01
C ASP A 71 -5.29 0.08 -5.30
N ASN A 72 -6.12 -0.97 -5.21
CA ASN A 72 -6.52 -1.74 -6.36
C ASN A 72 -7.34 -0.91 -7.36
N LEU A 73 -8.20 -0.01 -6.85
CA LEU A 73 -9.01 0.88 -7.67
C LEU A 73 -8.21 2.04 -8.26
N MET A 74 -7.23 2.60 -7.55
CA MET A 74 -6.35 3.65 -8.06
C MET A 74 -5.43 3.08 -9.14
N MET A 75 -4.84 1.90 -8.95
CA MET A 75 -4.09 1.22 -10.01
C MET A 75 -4.96 0.95 -11.23
N GLY A 76 -6.18 0.43 -11.04
CA GLY A 76 -7.12 0.16 -12.14
C GLY A 76 -7.68 1.42 -12.83
N LYS A 77 -7.80 2.55 -12.10
CA LYS A 77 -8.30 3.83 -12.64
C LYS A 77 -7.21 4.68 -13.27
N GLU A 78 -6.00 4.72 -12.73
CA GLU A 78 -4.85 5.40 -13.34
C GLU A 78 -4.43 4.73 -14.65
N ALA A 79 -4.50 3.39 -14.72
CA ALA A 79 -4.37 2.66 -15.99
C ALA A 79 -5.43 3.07 -17.04
N ARG A 80 -6.60 3.55 -16.58
CA ARG A 80 -7.71 4.00 -17.45
C ARG A 80 -7.69 5.50 -17.77
N LYS A 81 -7.09 6.33 -16.91
CA LYS A 81 -7.10 7.81 -17.00
C LYS A 81 -5.93 8.40 -17.78
N THR A 82 -4.90 7.62 -18.06
CA THR A 82 -3.68 8.10 -18.71
C THR A 82 -3.85 8.45 -20.20
N GLY A 83 -5.01 8.23 -20.81
CA GLY A 83 -5.25 8.58 -22.21
C GLY A 83 -4.43 7.74 -23.21
N ALA A 84 -3.64 6.80 -22.70
CA ALA A 84 -2.83 5.88 -23.46
C ALA A 84 -3.74 4.86 -24.15
N GLY A 85 -3.59 4.70 -25.47
CA GLY A 85 -4.37 3.71 -26.22
C GLY A 85 -4.19 2.30 -25.64
N TRP A 86 -5.21 1.44 -25.78
CA TRP A 86 -5.17 0.01 -25.37
C TRP A 86 -3.83 -0.72 -25.65
N PRO A 87 -3.15 -0.51 -26.80
CA PRO A 87 -1.85 -1.14 -27.06
C PRO A 87 -0.74 -0.66 -26.11
N SER A 88 -0.74 0.63 -25.76
CA SER A 88 0.23 1.24 -24.85
C SER A 88 0.12 0.64 -23.45
N ILE A 89 -1.12 0.44 -22.96
CA ILE A 89 -1.40 -0.16 -21.66
C ILE A 89 -0.90 -1.61 -21.64
N LEU A 90 -1.13 -2.37 -22.72
CA LEU A 90 -0.72 -3.77 -22.80
C LEU A 90 0.81 -3.93 -22.80
N VAL A 91 1.51 -3.04 -23.50
CA VAL A 91 2.98 -2.99 -23.52
C VAL A 91 3.53 -2.54 -22.16
N ALA A 92 2.89 -1.58 -21.49
CA ALA A 92 3.24 -1.16 -20.14
C ALA A 92 3.09 -2.30 -19.13
N LEU A 93 2.03 -3.09 -19.26
CA LEU A 93 1.73 -4.19 -18.36
C LEU A 93 2.76 -5.32 -18.54
N ALA A 94 3.07 -5.69 -19.79
CA ALA A 94 4.12 -6.66 -20.09
C ALA A 94 5.50 -6.18 -19.59
N ALA A 95 5.85 -4.92 -19.86
CA ALA A 95 7.10 -4.32 -19.40
C ALA A 95 7.15 -4.19 -17.87
N GLY A 96 6.03 -3.91 -17.21
CA GLY A 96 5.93 -3.87 -15.76
C GLY A 96 6.10 -5.24 -15.12
N ILE A 97 5.54 -6.30 -15.73
CA ILE A 97 5.78 -7.67 -15.26
C ILE A 97 7.27 -8.00 -15.38
N ILE A 98 7.87 -7.79 -16.56
CA ILE A 98 9.30 -8.08 -16.80
C ILE A 98 10.18 -7.24 -15.88
N GLY A 99 9.91 -5.94 -15.77
CA GLY A 99 10.64 -5.02 -14.91
C GLY A 99 10.58 -5.40 -13.44
N THR A 100 9.47 -5.96 -12.97
CA THR A 100 9.36 -6.48 -11.60
C THR A 100 10.35 -7.62 -11.35
N PHE A 101 10.61 -8.47 -12.34
CA PHE A 101 11.60 -9.55 -12.23
C PHE A 101 13.05 -9.05 -12.41
N VAL A 102 13.25 -8.02 -13.23
CA VAL A 102 14.59 -7.46 -13.49
C VAL A 102 15.09 -6.59 -12.34
N LEU A 103 14.22 -5.74 -11.78
CA LEU A 103 14.58 -4.82 -10.70
C LEU A 103 13.49 -4.78 -9.61
N PRO A 104 13.22 -5.89 -8.90
CA PRO A 104 12.33 -5.83 -7.75
C PRO A 104 12.93 -4.89 -6.68
N PRO A 105 12.14 -4.02 -6.01
CA PRO A 105 10.68 -3.87 -6.07
C PRO A 105 10.16 -2.75 -6.99
N PHE A 106 11.05 -1.88 -7.51
CA PHE A 106 10.65 -0.66 -8.25
C PHE A 106 10.50 -0.87 -9.76
N GLY A 107 11.06 -1.95 -10.28
CA GLY A 107 11.21 -2.21 -11.70
C GLY A 107 9.87 -2.35 -12.41
N GLY A 108 8.83 -2.85 -11.75
CA GLY A 108 7.52 -2.91 -12.37
C GLY A 108 6.97 -1.53 -12.72
N LEU A 109 7.10 -0.57 -11.80
CA LEU A 109 6.63 0.79 -12.03
C LEU A 109 7.55 1.53 -13.01
N LEU A 110 8.86 1.41 -12.84
CA LEU A 110 9.86 2.06 -13.71
C LEU A 110 9.74 1.59 -15.16
N PHE A 111 9.71 0.28 -15.40
CA PHE A 111 9.62 -0.27 -16.75
C PHE A 111 8.24 -0.05 -17.37
N ALA A 112 7.15 -0.09 -16.60
CA ALA A 112 5.83 0.28 -17.12
C ALA A 112 5.78 1.75 -17.55
N ALA A 113 6.30 2.67 -16.72
CA ALA A 113 6.39 4.09 -17.01
C ALA A 113 7.27 4.37 -18.25
N LEU A 114 8.44 3.73 -18.34
CA LEU A 114 9.35 3.83 -19.49
C LEU A 114 8.73 3.25 -20.76
N ALA A 115 8.05 2.10 -20.67
CA ALA A 115 7.43 1.47 -21.82
C ALA A 115 6.30 2.31 -22.40
N ILE A 116 5.49 2.97 -21.56
CA ILE A 116 4.48 3.94 -22.03
C ILE A 116 5.17 5.11 -22.73
N LEU A 117 6.20 5.69 -22.09
CA LEU A 117 6.93 6.84 -22.65
C LEU A 117 7.52 6.51 -24.02
N ILE A 118 8.18 5.36 -24.16
CA ILE A 118 8.80 4.90 -25.41
C ILE A 118 7.72 4.61 -26.46
N PHE A 119 6.64 3.92 -26.09
CA PHE A 119 5.59 3.54 -27.03
C PHE A 119 4.81 4.76 -27.55
N GLU A 120 4.48 5.72 -26.67
CA GLU A 120 3.83 6.97 -27.07
C GLU A 120 4.76 7.88 -27.87
N TRP A 121 6.07 7.89 -27.56
CA TRP A 121 7.06 8.62 -28.35
C TRP A 121 7.17 8.07 -29.78
N ILE A 122 7.21 6.74 -29.93
CA ILE A 122 7.27 6.09 -31.25
C ILE A 122 5.98 6.33 -32.03
N ARG A 123 4.81 6.25 -31.38
CA ARG A 123 3.51 6.30 -32.06
C ARG A 123 3.09 7.73 -32.44
N LYS A 124 3.29 8.71 -31.56
CA LYS A 124 2.82 10.10 -31.77
C LYS A 124 3.92 11.07 -32.19
N LYS A 125 5.21 10.69 -32.08
CA LYS A 125 6.38 11.58 -32.31
C LYS A 125 6.40 12.87 -31.48
N ASP A 126 5.52 13.01 -30.49
CA ASP A 126 5.44 14.18 -29.62
C ASP A 126 5.91 13.84 -28.20
N PHE A 127 7.15 14.21 -27.90
CA PHE A 127 7.82 13.95 -26.62
C PHE A 127 7.13 14.67 -25.45
N LYS A 128 6.46 15.80 -25.70
CA LYS A 128 5.76 16.57 -24.65
C LYS A 128 4.52 15.84 -24.14
N GLU A 129 3.79 15.14 -25.01
CA GLU A 129 2.58 14.42 -24.62
C GLU A 129 2.91 13.13 -23.86
N GLY A 130 3.97 12.41 -24.25
CA GLY A 130 4.49 11.26 -23.52
C GLY A 130 4.97 11.60 -22.10
N LEU A 131 5.71 12.71 -21.93
CA LEU A 131 6.14 13.20 -20.61
C LEU A 131 4.95 13.56 -19.69
N LYS A 132 3.87 14.10 -20.25
CA LYS A 132 2.65 14.44 -19.50
C LYS A 132 1.91 13.19 -19.01
N SER A 133 1.85 12.15 -19.86
CA SER A 133 1.26 10.84 -19.57
C SER A 133 2.05 10.10 -18.47
N THR A 134 3.38 10.01 -18.62
CA THR A 134 4.28 9.40 -17.62
C THR A 134 4.28 10.14 -16.29
N GLY A 135 4.25 11.48 -16.31
CA GLY A 135 4.15 12.30 -15.10
C GLY A 135 2.83 12.10 -14.34
N GLY A 136 1.72 11.81 -15.05
CA GLY A 136 0.44 11.45 -14.45
C GLY A 136 0.51 10.14 -13.67
N ILE A 137 1.15 9.11 -14.25
CA ILE A 137 1.32 7.79 -13.63
C ILE A 137 2.18 7.87 -12.38
N LEU A 138 3.32 8.57 -12.44
CA LEU A 138 4.19 8.76 -11.28
C LEU A 138 3.48 9.49 -10.15
N LYS A 139 2.70 10.53 -10.47
CA LYS A 139 1.91 11.26 -9.46
C LYS A 139 0.80 10.40 -8.88
N GLY A 140 0.09 9.62 -9.69
CA GLY A 140 -0.95 8.69 -9.23
C GLY A 140 -0.41 7.60 -8.30
N CYS A 141 0.73 6.99 -8.65
CA CYS A 141 1.38 6.00 -7.79
C CYS A 141 1.96 6.62 -6.52
N GLY A 142 2.63 7.77 -6.62
CA GLY A 142 3.12 8.51 -5.46
C GLY A 142 2.00 8.88 -4.50
N LEU A 143 0.87 9.37 -5.02
CA LEU A 143 -0.31 9.69 -4.22
C LEU A 143 -0.91 8.45 -3.55
N SER A 144 -0.97 7.32 -4.25
CA SER A 144 -1.43 6.05 -3.69
C SER A 144 -0.51 5.55 -2.56
N ILE A 145 0.82 5.69 -2.67
CA ILE A 145 1.74 5.38 -1.56
C ILE A 145 1.47 6.31 -0.36
N VAL A 146 1.30 7.61 -0.59
CA VAL A 146 0.99 8.58 0.48
C VAL A 146 -0.32 8.21 1.18
N VAL A 147 -1.38 7.91 0.42
CA VAL A 147 -2.68 7.50 0.98
C VAL A 147 -2.54 6.22 1.80
N ARG A 148 -1.84 5.20 1.31
CA ARG A 148 -1.57 3.97 2.06
C ARG A 148 -0.86 4.25 3.37
N VAL A 149 0.22 5.03 3.34
CA VAL A 149 1.02 5.37 4.53
C VAL A 149 0.18 6.14 5.54
N LEU A 150 -0.65 7.09 5.09
CA LEU A 150 -1.60 7.80 5.95
C LEU A 150 -2.59 6.84 6.62
N ILE A 151 -3.19 5.90 5.86
CA ILE A 151 -4.10 4.90 6.41
C ILE A 151 -3.38 4.01 7.43
N GLY A 152 -2.18 3.54 7.12
CA GLY A 152 -1.36 2.74 8.03
C GLY A 152 -1.02 3.48 9.32
N MET A 153 -0.68 4.77 9.24
CA MET A 153 -0.44 5.61 10.42
C MET A 153 -1.70 5.78 11.27
N VAL A 154 -2.86 5.98 10.64
CA VAL A 154 -4.15 6.07 11.36
C VAL A 154 -4.44 4.75 12.08
N MET A 155 -4.24 3.61 11.44
CA MET A 155 -4.43 2.29 12.08
C MET A 155 -3.54 2.11 13.31
N ILE A 156 -2.26 2.47 13.21
CA ILE A 156 -1.32 2.40 14.35
C ILE A 156 -1.73 3.40 15.44
N GLY A 157 -2.19 4.60 15.07
CA GLY A 157 -2.66 5.60 16.03
C GLY A 157 -3.90 5.14 16.80
N ILE A 158 -4.87 4.52 16.12
CA ILE A 158 -6.05 3.93 16.78
C ILE A 158 -5.63 2.78 17.71
N TRP A 159 -4.72 1.92 17.27
CA TRP A 159 -4.18 0.87 18.13
C TRP A 159 -3.42 1.44 19.34
N GLY A 160 -2.63 2.49 19.18
CA GLY A 160 -1.94 3.16 20.27
C GLY A 160 -2.92 3.76 21.29
N ALA A 161 -4.01 4.37 20.81
CA ALA A 161 -5.08 4.84 21.68
C ALA A 161 -5.75 3.69 22.43
N TRP A 162 -6.06 2.58 21.75
CA TRP A 162 -6.56 1.36 22.38
C TRP A 162 -5.59 0.87 23.46
N ALA A 163 -4.32 0.66 23.14
CA ALA A 163 -3.33 0.09 24.05
C ALA A 163 -3.05 0.96 25.29
N LEU A 164 -3.20 2.28 25.17
CA LEU A 164 -2.97 3.22 26.27
C LEU A 164 -4.22 3.45 27.13
N TRP A 165 -5.40 3.52 26.53
CA TRP A 165 -6.63 3.96 27.22
C TRP A 165 -7.55 2.80 27.61
N ILE A 166 -7.47 1.68 26.91
CA ILE A 166 -8.35 0.52 27.09
C ILE A 166 -7.41 -0.66 27.35
N LYS A 167 -6.94 -0.75 28.59
CA LYS A 167 -6.21 -1.93 29.10
C LYS A 167 -7.17 -3.10 29.31
#